data_AF-A0A166M679-F1
#
_entry.id   AF-A0A166M679-F1
#
_cell.length_a   1.000
_cell.length_b   1.000
_cell.length_c   1.000
_cell.angle_alpha   90.00
_cell.angle_beta   90.00
_cell.angle_gamma   90.00
#
_symmetry.space_group_name_H-M   'P 1'
#
loop_
_entity.id
_entity.type
_entity.pdbx_description
1 polymer ?
#
loop_
_entity_poly.entity_id
_entity_poly.type
_entity_poly.pdbx_seq_one_letter_code
_entity_poly.pdbx_strand_id
1 'polypeptide(L)'
;MTLEPGATTFRVHITNVKGIVVFYFGVLAHPNVDRQLVPAALHPNATENARMLAKAEHDYNLLVTTVLDSHLELPLGTPLPAHTTTSYKAFRESNDFGPILYSRALYIFGNSPSERDELTAIAEDTVNQNVNAQLDALEQILRLGRDDPRCPALVHMSRLAPVE
;
A
#
# COMPACT_ATOMS: atom_id res chain seq x y z
N MET A 1 -3.39 9.10 21.12
CA MET A 1 -3.36 7.64 21.40
C MET A 1 -2.02 7.12 20.91
N THR A 2 -1.31 6.26 21.65
CA THR A 2 -0.06 5.69 21.13
C THR A 2 -0.40 4.64 20.08
N LEU A 3 0.20 4.73 18.89
CA LEU A 3 0.06 3.69 17.88
C LEU A 3 0.99 2.54 18.24
N GLU A 4 0.47 1.32 18.19
CA GLU A 4 1.21 0.10 18.53
C GLU A 4 1.79 -0.55 17.27
N PRO A 5 2.85 -1.36 17.38
CA PRO A 5 3.32 -2.22 16.30
C PRO A 5 2.16 -3.03 15.69
N GLY A 6 2.13 -3.10 14.36
CA GLY A 6 1.03 -3.69 13.60
C GLY A 6 -0.08 -2.70 13.20
N ALA A 7 -0.01 -1.43 13.62
CA ALA A 7 -0.89 -0.40 13.08
C ALA A 7 -0.64 -0.22 11.56
N THR A 8 -1.72 -0.21 10.79
CA THR A 8 -1.71 -0.18 9.33
C THR A 8 -2.16 1.19 8.81
N THR A 9 -1.58 1.59 7.69
CA THR A 9 -1.98 2.80 6.94
C THR A 9 -1.99 2.48 5.46
N PHE A 10 -2.95 3.04 4.74
CA PHE A 10 -3.19 2.79 3.34
C PHE A 10 -3.35 4.09 2.58
N ARG A 11 -2.77 4.12 1.39
CA ARG A 11 -3.01 5.16 0.41
C ARG A 11 -3.23 4.53 -0.95
N VAL A 12 -4.31 4.94 -1.58
CA VAL A 12 -4.70 4.46 -2.90
C VAL A 12 -4.50 5.57 -3.90
N HIS A 13 -3.96 5.18 -5.04
CA HIS A 13 -3.71 6.04 -6.15
C HIS A 13 -4.42 5.51 -7.39
N ILE A 14 -5.40 6.26 -7.89
CA ILE A 14 -6.04 5.98 -9.16
C ILE A 14 -5.44 6.95 -10.17
N THR A 15 -4.68 6.43 -11.12
CA THR A 15 -4.06 7.28 -12.14
C THR A 15 -5.11 7.75 -13.14
N ASN A 16 -4.85 8.87 -13.82
CA ASN A 16 -5.72 9.31 -14.92
C ASN A 16 -5.57 8.43 -16.19
N VAL A 17 -4.58 7.54 -16.23
CA VAL A 17 -4.45 6.50 -17.27
C VAL A 17 -5.36 5.34 -16.89
N LYS A 18 -6.33 5.03 -17.75
CA LYS A 18 -7.22 3.89 -17.52
C LYS A 18 -6.39 2.62 -17.41
N GLY A 19 -6.69 1.81 -16.41
CA GLY A 19 -6.05 0.52 -16.20
C GLY A 19 -4.86 0.50 -15.24
N ILE A 20 -4.44 1.63 -14.65
CA ILE A 20 -3.39 1.62 -13.63
C ILE A 20 -3.94 2.06 -12.28
N VAL A 21 -3.84 1.18 -11.29
CA VAL A 21 -4.16 1.45 -9.88
C VAL A 21 -2.96 1.15 -9.00
N VAL A 22 -2.58 2.07 -8.12
CA VAL A 22 -1.46 1.88 -7.20
C VAL A 22 -1.96 1.86 -5.76
N PHE A 23 -1.53 0.86 -5.00
CA PHE A 23 -1.75 0.78 -3.57
C PHE A 23 -0.43 0.99 -2.85
N TYR A 24 -0.42 1.93 -1.92
CA TYR A 24 0.65 2.12 -0.96
C TYR A 24 0.14 1.66 0.41
N PHE A 25 0.98 0.93 1.11
CA PHE A 25 0.67 0.32 2.38
C PHE A 25 1.84 0.54 3.34
N GLY A 26 1.54 0.86 4.59
CA GLY A 26 2.53 0.99 5.65
C GLY A 26 2.09 0.21 6.88
N VAL A 27 3.04 -0.45 7.54
CA VAL A 27 2.82 -1.11 8.82
C VAL A 27 3.90 -0.70 9.81
N LEU A 28 3.48 -0.22 10.97
CA LEU A 28 4.42 0.04 12.07
C LEU A 28 5.05 -1.28 12.52
N ALA A 29 6.37 -1.34 12.53
CA ALA A 29 7.12 -2.48 13.02
C ALA A 29 7.63 -2.22 14.44
N HIS A 30 7.92 -3.29 15.15
CA HIS A 30 8.54 -3.20 16.47
C HIS A 30 9.97 -2.64 16.34
N PRO A 31 10.42 -1.74 17.24
CA PRO A 31 11.75 -1.10 17.15
C PRO A 31 12.93 -2.07 17.05
N ASN A 32 12.80 -3.23 17.71
CA ASN A 32 13.82 -4.28 17.78
C ASN A 32 13.68 -5.36 16.70
N VAL A 33 12.92 -5.11 15.63
CA VAL A 33 12.75 -6.12 14.57
C VAL A 33 14.00 -6.30 13.73
N ASP A 34 14.25 -7.53 13.27
CA ASP A 34 15.26 -7.77 12.24
C ASP A 34 14.72 -7.34 10.86
N ARG A 35 15.18 -6.16 10.43
CA ARG A 35 14.78 -5.53 9.16
C ARG A 35 15.33 -6.25 7.93
N GLN A 36 16.28 -7.18 8.09
CA GLN A 36 16.92 -7.91 6.98
C GLN A 36 16.31 -9.30 6.77
N LEU A 37 15.39 -9.72 7.65
CA LEU A 37 14.75 -11.03 7.53
C LEU A 37 13.90 -11.12 6.25
N VAL A 38 13.95 -12.27 5.59
CA VAL A 38 13.11 -12.60 4.43
C VAL A 38 12.26 -13.83 4.77
N PRO A 39 10.92 -13.71 4.84
CA PRO A 39 10.13 -12.50 4.61
C PRO A 39 10.32 -11.45 5.72
N ALA A 40 10.06 -10.18 5.36
CA ALA A 40 10.19 -9.04 6.27
C ALA A 40 9.37 -9.25 7.56
N ALA A 41 10.03 -9.20 8.71
CA ALA A 41 9.38 -9.31 10.02
C ALA A 41 8.86 -7.93 10.49
N LEU A 42 7.73 -7.92 11.18
CA LEU A 42 7.18 -6.76 11.88
C LEU A 42 7.44 -6.82 13.40
N HIS A 43 7.79 -7.99 13.95
CA HIS A 43 8.00 -8.17 15.38
C HIS A 43 9.06 -9.25 15.67
N PRO A 44 9.90 -9.12 16.73
CA PRO A 44 10.91 -10.13 17.06
C PRO A 44 10.33 -11.45 17.59
N ASN A 45 9.19 -11.40 18.29
CA ASN A 45 8.45 -12.62 18.67
C ASN A 45 7.73 -13.21 17.45
N ALA A 46 7.99 -14.47 17.12
CA ALA A 46 7.46 -15.14 15.93
C ALA A 46 5.92 -15.25 15.91
N THR A 47 5.28 -15.49 17.05
CA THR A 47 3.81 -15.60 17.16
C THR A 47 3.15 -14.24 16.89
N GLU A 48 3.65 -13.19 17.55
CA GLU A 48 3.17 -11.83 17.32
C GLU A 48 3.44 -11.37 15.88
N ASN A 49 4.61 -11.71 15.34
CA ASN A 49 4.96 -11.42 13.95
C ASN A 49 3.96 -12.03 12.96
N ALA A 50 3.66 -13.33 13.12
CA ALA A 50 2.69 -14.02 12.27
C ALA A 50 1.29 -13.39 12.38
N ARG A 51 0.86 -13.04 13.59
CA ARG A 51 -0.42 -12.36 13.83
C ARG A 51 -0.48 -10.99 13.15
N MET A 52 0.57 -10.19 13.27
CA MET A 52 0.64 -8.85 12.66
C MET A 52 0.65 -8.93 11.13
N LEU A 53 1.43 -9.84 10.55
CA LEU A 53 1.48 -10.06 9.11
C LEU A 53 0.12 -10.53 8.55
N ALA A 54 -0.53 -11.48 9.23
CA ALA A 54 -1.85 -11.98 8.81
C ALA A 54 -2.92 -10.88 8.87
N LYS A 55 -2.91 -10.03 9.91
CA LYS A 55 -3.82 -8.88 9.99
C LYS A 55 -3.53 -7.87 8.89
N ALA A 56 -2.26 -7.52 8.68
CA ALA A 56 -1.83 -6.60 7.64
C ALA A 56 -2.26 -7.06 6.24
N GLU A 57 -2.10 -8.35 5.94
CA GLU A 57 -2.53 -8.96 4.70
C GLU A 57 -4.06 -8.96 4.55
N HIS A 58 -4.79 -9.28 5.62
CA HIS A 58 -6.25 -9.24 5.62
C HIS A 58 -6.79 -7.84 5.33
N ASP A 59 -6.29 -6.82 6.04
CA ASP A 59 -6.68 -5.43 5.85
C ASP A 59 -6.35 -4.94 4.41
N TYR A 60 -5.17 -5.31 3.90
CA TYR A 60 -4.74 -4.99 2.53
C TYR A 60 -5.67 -5.62 1.49
N ASN A 61 -5.97 -6.91 1.61
CA ASN A 61 -6.83 -7.62 0.66
C ASN A 61 -8.26 -7.05 0.67
N LEU A 62 -8.81 -6.76 1.84
CA LEU A 62 -10.13 -6.14 1.97
C LEU A 62 -10.19 -4.79 1.25
N LEU A 63 -9.16 -3.95 1.44
CA LEU A 63 -9.08 -2.65 0.79
C LEU A 63 -8.94 -2.78 -0.73
N VAL A 64 -8.02 -3.64 -1.19
CA VAL A 64 -7.78 -3.86 -2.63
C VAL A 64 -9.06 -4.31 -3.32
N THR A 65 -9.74 -5.34 -2.79
CA THR A 65 -11.00 -5.81 -3.36
C THR A 65 -12.04 -4.69 -3.41
N THR A 66 -12.24 -3.98 -2.30
CA THR A 66 -13.23 -2.89 -2.22
C THR A 66 -12.95 -1.79 -3.25
N VAL A 67 -11.69 -1.38 -3.38
CA VAL A 67 -11.28 -0.31 -4.29
C VAL A 67 -11.35 -0.75 -5.75
N LEU A 68 -10.85 -1.95 -6.07
CA LEU A 68 -10.86 -2.44 -7.44
C LEU A 68 -12.27 -2.70 -7.94
N ASP A 69 -13.12 -3.34 -7.12
CA ASP A 69 -14.52 -3.58 -7.48
C ASP A 69 -15.24 -2.25 -7.74
N SER A 70 -15.03 -1.23 -6.88
CA SER A 70 -15.62 0.09 -7.06
C SER A 70 -15.04 0.86 -8.24
N HIS A 71 -13.73 0.79 -8.50
CA HIS A 71 -13.07 1.57 -9.54
C HIS A 71 -13.32 1.00 -10.93
N LEU A 72 -13.34 -0.32 -11.05
CA LEU A 72 -13.60 -1.04 -12.29
C LEU A 72 -15.10 -1.24 -12.55
N GLU A 73 -15.96 -0.76 -11.65
CA GLU A 73 -17.42 -0.91 -11.72
C GLU A 73 -17.84 -2.37 -11.90
N LEU A 74 -17.13 -3.29 -11.25
CA LEU A 74 -17.38 -4.72 -11.40
C LEU A 74 -18.66 -5.13 -10.65
N PRO A 75 -19.54 -5.95 -11.27
CA PRO A 75 -20.63 -6.58 -10.54
C PRO A 75 -20.09 -7.43 -9.39
N LEU A 76 -20.78 -7.40 -8.24
CA LEU A 76 -20.37 -8.13 -7.05
C LEU A 76 -20.12 -9.62 -7.38
N GLY A 77 -18.93 -10.12 -7.02
CA GLY A 77 -18.54 -11.52 -7.26
C GLY A 77 -17.97 -11.80 -8.66
N THR A 78 -17.80 -10.78 -9.51
CA THR A 78 -17.11 -10.92 -10.80
C THR A 78 -15.61 -11.04 -10.55
N PRO A 79 -14.90 -12.00 -11.18
CA PRO A 79 -13.45 -12.05 -11.08
C PRO A 79 -12.83 -10.78 -11.69
N LEU A 80 -11.71 -10.35 -11.10
CA LEU A 80 -10.94 -9.24 -11.65
C LEU A 80 -10.57 -9.53 -13.11
N PRO A 81 -10.64 -8.53 -14.01
CA PRO A 81 -10.12 -8.65 -15.37
C PRO A 81 -8.64 -9.06 -15.38
N ALA A 82 -8.16 -9.54 -16.53
CA ALA A 82 -6.76 -9.90 -16.71
C ALA A 82 -5.85 -8.72 -16.35
N HIS A 83 -4.93 -8.95 -15.41
CA HIS A 83 -4.06 -7.92 -14.89
C HIS A 83 -2.68 -8.47 -14.55
N THR A 84 -1.71 -7.57 -14.50
CA THR A 84 -0.38 -7.81 -13.97
C THR A 84 -0.26 -7.09 -12.63
N THR A 85 0.33 -7.75 -11.64
CA THR A 85 0.63 -7.13 -10.35
C THR A 85 2.13 -7.07 -10.11
N THR A 86 2.66 -5.87 -9.88
CA THR A 86 4.04 -5.69 -9.43
C THR A 86 4.04 -5.15 -8.01
N SER A 87 4.98 -5.60 -7.17
CA SER A 87 5.04 -5.16 -5.78
C SER A 87 6.46 -4.83 -5.33
N TYR A 88 6.55 -3.91 -4.39
CA TYR A 88 7.78 -3.46 -3.74
C TYR A 88 7.55 -3.42 -2.24
N LYS A 89 8.59 -3.74 -1.45
CA LYS A 89 8.59 -3.67 0.01
C LYS A 89 9.94 -3.17 0.51
N ALA A 90 9.94 -2.27 1.49
CA ALA A 90 11.15 -1.81 2.16
C ALA A 90 10.86 -1.23 3.55
N PHE A 91 11.84 -1.32 4.43
CA PHE A 91 11.82 -0.61 5.70
C PHE A 91 12.27 0.83 5.52
N ARG A 92 11.64 1.74 6.28
CA ARG A 92 12.10 3.11 6.45
C ARG A 92 11.90 3.51 7.91
N GLU A 93 12.82 4.30 8.42
CA GLU A 93 12.74 4.86 9.77
C GLU A 93 11.90 6.15 9.76
N SER A 94 10.90 6.22 10.64
CA SER A 94 10.15 7.43 10.95
C SER A 94 10.62 8.00 12.28
N ASN A 95 10.81 9.32 12.33
CA ASN A 95 11.17 10.01 13.56
C ASN A 95 10.05 9.97 14.63
N ASP A 96 8.80 9.80 14.21
CA ASP A 96 7.63 9.81 15.09
C ASP A 96 7.21 8.42 15.56
N PHE A 97 7.45 7.39 14.75
CA PHE A 97 6.90 6.04 14.96
C PHE A 97 7.93 4.93 14.99
N GLY A 98 9.21 5.22 14.68
CA GLY A 98 10.24 4.21 14.53
C GLY A 98 10.15 3.50 13.16
N PRO A 99 10.52 2.21 13.08
CA PRO A 99 10.58 1.51 11.80
C PRO A 99 9.19 1.21 11.23
N ILE A 100 9.02 1.49 9.94
CA ILE A 100 7.79 1.21 9.20
C ILE A 100 8.13 0.33 8.00
N LEU A 101 7.42 -0.78 7.85
CA LEU A 101 7.45 -1.57 6.62
C LEU A 101 6.52 -0.93 5.60
N TYR A 102 7.09 -0.33 4.58
CA TYR A 102 6.35 0.21 3.45
C TYR A 102 6.25 -0.81 2.34
N SER A 103 5.09 -0.86 1.69
CA SER A 103 4.83 -1.65 0.51
C SER A 103 4.10 -0.83 -0.54
N ARG A 104 4.35 -1.16 -1.80
CA ARG A 104 3.62 -0.67 -2.96
C ARG A 104 3.18 -1.86 -3.79
N ALA A 105 1.95 -1.83 -4.31
CA ALA A 105 1.47 -2.74 -5.34
C ALA A 105 0.87 -1.96 -6.51
N LEU A 106 1.24 -2.33 -7.75
CA LEU A 106 0.67 -1.81 -8.98
C LEU A 106 -0.25 -2.87 -9.58
N TYR A 107 -1.51 -2.53 -9.80
CA TYR A 107 -2.47 -3.35 -10.54
C TYR A 107 -2.65 -2.73 -11.92
N ILE A 108 -2.28 -3.49 -12.95
CA ILE A 108 -2.23 -3.03 -14.33
C ILE A 108 -3.17 -3.88 -15.17
N PHE A 109 -4.26 -3.26 -15.60
CA PHE A 109 -5.29 -3.83 -16.45
C PHE A 109 -5.05 -3.42 -17.90
N GLY A 110 -5.12 -4.39 -18.81
CA GLY A 110 -4.97 -4.15 -20.24
C GLY A 110 -5.52 -5.35 -21.01
N ASN A 111 -5.95 -5.10 -22.25
CA ASN A 111 -6.61 -6.10 -23.09
C ASN A 111 -5.63 -7.12 -23.67
N SER A 112 -4.35 -6.74 -23.82
CA SER A 112 -3.28 -7.61 -24.29
C SER A 112 -2.06 -7.60 -23.36
N PRO A 113 -1.16 -8.61 -23.44
CA PRO A 113 0.10 -8.59 -22.72
C PRO A 113 0.98 -7.38 -23.07
N SER A 114 1.09 -7.03 -24.35
CA SER A 114 1.92 -5.90 -24.79
C SER A 114 1.42 -4.55 -24.26
N GLU A 115 0.10 -4.36 -24.21
CA GLU A 115 -0.51 -3.17 -23.61
C GLU A 115 -0.20 -3.09 -22.11
N ARG A 116 -0.23 -4.23 -21.39
CA ARG A 116 0.13 -4.26 -19.97
C ARG A 116 1.61 -3.97 -19.74
N ASP A 117 2.50 -4.42 -20.63
CA ASP A 117 3.94 -4.13 -20.52
C ASP A 117 4.21 -2.62 -20.72
N GLU A 118 3.56 -1.99 -21.71
CA GLU A 118 3.63 -0.54 -21.94
C GLU A 118 3.10 0.25 -20.74
N LEU A 119 1.93 -0.13 -20.21
CA LEU A 119 1.35 0.49 -19.01
C LEU A 119 2.21 0.27 -17.77
N THR A 120 2.95 -0.84 -17.67
CA THR A 120 3.88 -1.11 -16.58
C THR A 120 5.01 -0.09 -16.57
N ALA A 121 5.62 0.18 -17.72
CA ALA A 121 6.69 1.17 -17.82
C ALA A 121 6.20 2.57 -17.39
N ILE A 122 5.03 3.00 -17.87
CA ILE A 122 4.41 4.29 -17.51
C ILE A 122 4.11 4.37 -16.01
N ALA A 123 3.56 3.28 -15.44
CA ALA A 123 3.23 3.20 -14.03
C ALA A 123 4.49 3.31 -13.15
N GLU A 124 5.54 2.58 -13.51
CA GLU A 124 6.80 2.57 -12.75
C GLU A 124 7.47 3.95 -12.76
N ASP A 125 7.52 4.64 -13.91
CA ASP A 125 8.08 6.00 -13.98
C ASP A 125 7.31 6.99 -13.11
N THR A 126 5.98 6.99 -13.22
CA THR A 126 5.10 7.87 -12.43
C THR A 126 5.30 7.66 -10.92
N VAL A 127 5.43 6.39 -10.53
CA VAL A 127 5.56 5.97 -9.15
C VAL A 127 6.95 6.27 -8.60
N ASN A 128 8.01 5.98 -9.36
CA ASN A 128 9.38 6.14 -8.92
C ASN A 128 9.71 7.61 -8.67
N GLN A 129 9.14 8.53 -9.48
CA GLN A 129 9.28 9.97 -9.26
C GLN A 129 8.59 10.46 -7.98
N ASN A 130 7.51 9.80 -7.56
CA ASN A 130 6.69 10.24 -6.43
C ASN A 130 6.81 9.38 -5.17
N VAL A 131 7.63 8.33 -5.18
CA VAL A 131 7.63 7.29 -4.12
C VAL A 131 7.80 7.90 -2.73
N ASN A 132 8.77 8.79 -2.54
CA ASN A 132 9.03 9.40 -1.23
C ASN A 132 7.83 10.23 -0.74
N ALA A 133 7.21 11.03 -1.61
CA ALA A 133 6.03 11.82 -1.28
C ALA A 133 4.81 10.93 -0.92
N GLN A 134 4.70 9.76 -1.55
CA GLN A 134 3.65 8.79 -1.23
C GLN A 134 3.88 8.13 0.12
N LEU A 135 5.12 7.76 0.43
CA LEU A 135 5.51 7.21 1.73
C LEU A 135 5.37 8.25 2.85
N ASP A 136 5.78 9.50 2.62
CA ASP A 136 5.63 10.59 3.59
C ASP A 136 4.16 10.82 3.95
N ALA A 137 3.27 10.72 2.97
CA ALA A 137 1.84 10.84 3.24
C ALA A 137 1.29 9.69 4.08
N LEU A 138 1.76 8.46 3.90
CA LEU A 138 1.38 7.35 4.79
C LEU A 138 1.74 7.65 6.24
N GLU A 139 2.89 8.27 6.47
CA GLU A 139 3.31 8.72 7.80
C GLU A 139 2.43 9.85 8.34
N GLN A 140 2.04 10.83 7.49
CA GLN A 140 1.09 11.87 7.89
C GLN A 140 -0.28 11.30 8.27
N ILE A 141 -0.74 10.28 7.55
CA ILE A 141 -1.97 9.56 7.84
C ILE A 141 -1.88 8.89 9.23
N LEU A 142 -0.75 8.24 9.53
CA LEU A 142 -0.50 7.69 10.87
C LEU A 142 -0.49 8.79 11.95
N ARG A 143 0.12 9.96 11.68
CA ARG A 143 0.10 11.11 12.62
C ARG A 143 -1.33 11.58 12.87
N LEU A 144 -2.14 11.73 11.84
CA LEU A 144 -3.54 12.11 11.98
C LEU A 144 -4.33 11.12 12.83
N GLY A 145 -4.14 9.81 12.63
CA GLY A 145 -4.79 8.78 13.46
C GLY A 145 -4.31 8.76 14.92
N ARG A 146 -3.02 9.07 15.16
CA ARG A 146 -2.46 9.22 16.51
C ARG A 146 -3.08 10.42 17.25
N ASP A 147 -3.23 11.53 16.54
CA ASP A 147 -3.55 12.85 17.07
C ASP A 147 -5.08 13.12 17.15
N ASP A 148 -5.89 12.57 16.25
CA ASP A 148 -7.36 12.57 16.32
C ASP A 148 -7.94 11.16 16.12
N PRO A 149 -8.34 10.46 17.20
CA PRO A 149 -8.91 9.11 17.12
C PRO A 149 -10.25 9.03 16.35
N ARG A 150 -10.93 10.18 16.13
CA ARG A 150 -12.18 10.24 15.34
C ARG A 150 -11.90 10.32 13.84
N CYS A 151 -10.64 10.56 13.47
CA CYS A 151 -10.14 10.41 12.13
C CYS A 151 -9.35 9.09 12.09
N PRO A 152 -10.01 7.93 11.90
CA PRO A 152 -9.31 6.69 11.62
C PRO A 152 -8.71 6.84 10.22
N ALA A 153 -7.64 7.62 10.12
CA ALA A 153 -6.86 7.89 8.94
C ALA A 153 -6.18 6.56 8.60
N LEU A 154 -6.96 5.64 8.02
CA LEU A 154 -6.53 4.31 7.63
C LEU A 154 -6.42 4.28 6.12
N VAL A 155 -7.32 4.96 5.40
CA VAL A 155 -7.35 4.91 3.93
C VAL A 155 -7.48 6.34 3.38
N HIS A 156 -6.48 6.76 2.60
CA HIS A 156 -6.57 8.00 1.82
C HIS A 156 -6.56 7.68 0.32
N MET A 157 -7.49 8.26 -0.42
CA MET A 157 -7.55 8.13 -1.88
C MET A 157 -7.10 9.43 -2.53
N SER A 158 -6.27 9.32 -3.57
CA SER A 158 -5.81 10.47 -4.37
C SER A 158 -5.80 10.13 -5.86
N ARG A 159 -5.94 11.15 -6.70
CA ARG A 159 -5.78 11.07 -8.16
C ARG A 159 -4.57 11.91 -8.58
N LEU A 160 -3.64 11.34 -9.35
CA LEU A 160 -2.48 12.01 -9.95
C LEU A 160 -2.65 11.90 -11.46
N ALA A 161 -2.30 12.99 -12.13
CA ALA A 161 -2.05 12.93 -13.55
C ALA A 161 -0.77 12.11 -13.80
N PRO A 162 -0.72 11.28 -14.86
CA PRO A 162 0.55 10.72 -15.32
C PRO A 162 1.53 11.86 -15.65
N VAL A 163 2.81 11.56 -15.55
CA VAL A 163 3.88 12.45 -16.00
C VAL A 163 3.87 12.43 -17.52
N GLU A 164 3.78 13.62 -18.14
CA GLU A 164 3.83 13.81 -19.61
C GLU A 164 5.21 13.47 -20.19
#